data_AF-A0A942WFM3-F1
#
_entry.id   AF-A0A942WFM3-F1
#
_cell.length_a   1.000
_cell.length_b   1.000
_cell.length_c   1.000
_cell.angle_alpha   90.00
_cell.angle_beta   90.00
_cell.angle_gamma   90.00
#
_symmetry.space_group_name_H-M   'P 1'
#
loop_
_entity.id
_entity.type
_entity.pdbx_description
1 polymer ?
#
loop_
_entity_poly.entity_id
_entity_poly.type
_entity_poly.pdbx_seq_one_letter_code
_entity_poly.pdbx_strand_id
1 'polypeptide(L)' 'MSDESKVSKAQQKAVAKYMKNNYDEIKVRVEKGKREIIKAAAEQAGESLNGYIKKAVDQRMERDNA' A
#
# COMPACT_ATOMS: atom_id res chain seq x y z
N MET A 1 5.51 32.53 4.11
CA MET A 1 5.36 31.89 5.42
C MET A 1 5.48 30.39 5.14
N SER A 2 6.67 29.79 5.08
CA SER A 2 7.71 29.67 6.12
C SER A 2 7.21 28.90 7.35
N ASP A 3 7.11 27.57 7.24
CA ASP A 3 7.94 26.61 7.97
C ASP A 3 7.43 25.18 7.64
N GLU A 4 8.04 24.55 6.64
CA GLU A 4 7.87 23.13 6.37
C GLU A 4 8.34 22.35 7.59
N SER A 5 7.42 21.64 8.22
CA SER A 5 7.63 20.74 9.34
C SER A 5 8.72 19.70 9.02
N LYS A 6 9.98 20.05 9.31
CA LYS A 6 11.11 19.11 9.28
C LYS A 6 10.89 18.08 10.38
N VAL A 7 10.25 16.98 10.03
CA VAL A 7 10.12 15.78 10.88
C VAL A 7 11.52 15.46 11.42
N SER A 8 11.67 15.48 12.74
CA SER A 8 12.97 15.27 13.39
C SER A 8 13.55 13.90 13.00
N LYS A 9 14.89 13.80 12.89
CA LYS A 9 15.56 12.51 12.65
C LYS A 9 15.14 11.42 13.65
N ALA A 10 14.77 11.82 14.87
CA ALA A 10 14.24 10.91 15.89
C ALA A 10 12.84 10.39 15.53
N GLN A 11 11.96 11.26 15.03
CA GLN A 11 10.61 10.88 14.58
C GLN A 11 10.69 9.99 13.34
N GLN A 12 11.58 10.28 12.38
CA GLN A 12 11.82 9.43 11.21
C GLN A 12 12.26 8.01 11.62
N LYS A 13 13.17 7.89 12.58
CA LYS A 13 13.61 6.59 13.12
C LYS A 13 12.49 5.83 13.83
N ALA A 14 11.66 6.52 14.61
CA ALA A 14 10.53 5.91 15.30
C ALA A 14 9.49 5.37 14.29
N VAL A 15 9.15 6.16 13.27
CA VAL A 15 8.25 5.75 12.18
C VAL A 15 8.81 4.56 11.41
N ALA A 16 10.11 4.59 11.05
CA ALA A 16 10.75 3.48 10.36
C ALA A 16 10.77 2.18 11.19
N LYS A 17 11.01 2.28 12.51
CA LYS A 17 10.98 1.13 13.43
C LYS A 17 9.56 0.56 13.54
N TYR A 18 8.56 1.44 13.63
CA TYR A 18 7.16 1.03 13.65
C TYR A 18 6.74 0.35 12.35
N MET A 19 7.11 0.93 11.20
CA MET A 19 6.81 0.35 9.89
C MET A 19 7.44 -1.04 9.74
N LYS A 20 8.73 -1.18 10.05
CA LYS A 20 9.47 -2.45 9.95
C LYS A 20 8.92 -3.54 10.87
N ASN A 21 8.42 -3.18 12.05
CA ASN A 21 7.96 -4.16 13.03
C ASN A 21 6.51 -4.60 12.82
N ASN A 22 5.67 -3.78 12.18
CA ASN A 22 4.23 -4.03 12.08
C ASN A 22 3.74 -4.29 10.65
N TYR A 23 4.55 -3.99 9.63
CA TYR A 23 4.16 -4.14 8.24
C TYR A 23 5.25 -4.81 7.41
N ASP A 24 4.84 -5.83 6.66
CA ASP A 24 5.64 -6.38 5.57
C ASP A 24 5.40 -5.57 4.29
N GLU A 25 6.44 -4.95 3.75
CA GLU A 25 6.37 -4.23 2.46
C GLU A 25 6.55 -5.20 1.29
N ILE A 26 5.53 -5.30 0.44
CA ILE A 26 5.59 -6.06 -0.82
C ILE A 26 5.72 -5.08 -1.99
N LYS A 27 6.86 -5.14 -2.69
CA LYS A 27 7.07 -4.36 -3.93
C LYS A 27 6.53 -5.14 -5.12
N VAL A 28 5.38 -4.72 -5.64
CA VAL A 28 4.78 -5.30 -6.85
C VAL A 28 5.20 -4.47 -8.08
N ARG A 29 5.77 -5.13 -9.08
CA ARG A 29 6.05 -4.53 -10.38
C ARG A 29 4.94 -4.94 -11.35
N VAL A 30 4.24 -3.95 -11.88
CA VAL A 30 3.25 -4.13 -12.95
C VAL A 30 3.72 -3.40 -14.20
N GLU A 31 3.24 -3.84 -15.35
CA GLU A 31 3.51 -3.18 -16.62
C GLU A 31 3.00 -1.73 -16.61
N LYS A 32 3.63 -0.87 -17.42
CA LYS A 32 3.17 0.51 -17.60
C LYS A 32 1.72 0.50 -18.10
N GLY A 33 0.86 1.31 -17.49
CA GLY A 33 -0.58 1.37 -17.78
C GLY A 33 -1.44 0.46 -16.89
N LYS A 34 -0.93 -0.69 -16.43
CA LYS A 34 -1.72 -1.57 -15.53
C LYS A 34 -2.06 -0.93 -14.20
N ARG A 35 -1.17 -0.07 -13.66
CA ARG A 35 -1.44 0.67 -12.43
C ARG A 35 -2.72 1.51 -12.54
N GLU A 36 -2.94 2.18 -13.66
CA GLU A 36 -4.12 3.01 -13.87
C GLU A 36 -5.39 2.16 -13.98
N ILE A 37 -5.30 0.99 -14.62
CA ILE A 37 -6.42 0.03 -14.70
C ILE A 37 -6.79 -0.47 -13.30
N ILE A 38 -5.80 -0.84 -12.47
CA ILE A 38 -6.05 -1.30 -11.10
C ILE A 38 -6.62 -0.15 -10.25
N LYS A 39 -6.12 1.08 -10.45
CA LYS A 39 -6.64 2.26 -9.76
C LYS A 39 -8.10 2.53 -10.12
N ALA A 40 -8.45 2.48 -11.40
CA ALA A 40 -9.83 2.65 -11.85
C ALA A 40 -10.75 1.54 -11.29
N ALA A 41 -10.28 0.29 -11.26
CA ALA A 41 -11.02 -0.82 -10.66
C ALA A 41 -11.22 -0.64 -9.15
N ALA A 42 -10.20 -0.15 -8.44
CA ALA A 42 -10.29 0.16 -7.02
C ALA A 42 -11.27 1.33 -6.75
N GLU A 43 -11.23 2.38 -7.56
CA GLU A 43 -12.17 3.51 -7.48
C GLU A 43 -13.62 3.07 -7.74
N GLN A 44 -13.84 2.19 -8.73
CA GLN A 44 -15.15 1.60 -9.00
C GLN A 44 -15.65 0.72 -7.83
N ALA A 45 -14.73 0.02 -7.16
CA ALA A 45 -15.03 -0.76 -5.97
C ALA A 45 -15.22 0.10 -4.70
N GLY A 46 -14.94 1.42 -4.77
CA GLY A 46 -14.97 2.32 -3.62
C GLY A 46 -13.85 2.05 -2.60
N GLU A 47 -12.78 1.35 -3.00
CA GLU A 47 -11.68 0.94 -2.14
C GLU A 47 -10.39 1.69 -2.48
N SER A 48 -9.50 1.85 -1.50
CA SER A 48 -8.15 2.35 -1.79
C SER A 48 -7.38 1.34 -2.67
N LEU A 49 -6.49 1.81 -3.53
CA LEU A 49 -5.65 0.95 -4.38
C LEU A 49 -4.95 -0.17 -3.57
N ASN A 50 -4.42 0.16 -2.39
CA ASN A 50 -3.75 -0.82 -1.54
C ASN A 50 -4.73 -1.83 -0.93
N GLY A 51 -5.91 -1.37 -0.49
CA GLY A 51 -6.97 -2.26 0.01
C GLY A 51 -7.48 -3.22 -1.07
N TYR A 52 -7.69 -2.70 -2.27
CA TYR A 52 -8.10 -3.49 -3.44
C TYR A 52 -7.09 -4.58 -3.78
N ILE A 53 -5.79 -4.26 -3.78
CA ILE A 53 -4.72 -5.24 -4.01
C ILE A 53 -4.70 -6.30 -2.90
N LYS A 54 -4.79 -5.91 -1.62
CA LYS A 54 -4.81 -6.87 -0.50
C LYS A 54 -5.98 -7.84 -0.61
N LYS A 55 -7.18 -7.31 -0.84
CA LYS A 55 -8.40 -8.11 -1.01
C LYS A 55 -8.30 -9.08 -2.17
N ALA A 56 -7.71 -8.66 -3.30
CA ALA A 56 -7.49 -9.54 -4.44
C ALA A 56 -6.51 -10.69 -4.11
N VAL A 57 -5.48 -10.44 -3.28
CA VAL A 57 -4.57 -11.48 -2.78
C VAL A 57 -5.30 -12.42 -1.82
N ASP A 58 -6.04 -11.89 -0.85
CA ASP A 58 -6.78 -12.68 0.14
C ASP A 58 -7.82 -13.58 -0.54
N GLN A 59 -8.64 -13.04 -1.45
CA GLN A 59 -9.61 -13.80 -2.24
C GLN A 59 -8.95 -14.91 -3.07
N ARG A 60 -7.74 -14.66 -3.59
CA ARG A 60 -6.99 -15.68 -4.34
C ARG A 60 -6.52 -16.80 -3.43
N MET A 61 -5.99 -16.46 -2.25
CA MET A 61 -5.56 -17.43 -1.25
C MET A 61 -6.71 -18.27 -0.71
N GLU A 62 -7.87 -17.66 -0.46
CA GLU A 62 -9.09 -18.37 -0.04
C GLU A 62 -9.53 -19.38 -1.10
N ARG A 63 -9.55 -18.98 -2.37
CA ARG A 63 -9.95 -19.87 -3.47
C ARG A 63 -8.96 -21.01 -3.70
N ASP A 64 -7.66 -20.74 -3.58
CA ASP A 64 -6.62 -21.74 -3.82
C ASP A 64 -6.51 -22.75 -2.65
N ASN A 65 -7.05 -22.43 -1.47
CA ASN A 65 -7.16 -23.32 -0.30
C ASN A 65 -8.53 -24.02 -0.17
N ALA A 66 -9.45 -23.80 -1.12
CA ALA A 66 -10.80 -24.38 -1.14
C ALA A 66 -10.88 -25.66 -1.96
#